data_AF-A0A968A4I5-F1
#
_entry.id   AF-A0A968A4I5-F1
#
_cell.length_a   1.000
_cell.length_b   1.000
_cell.length_c   1.000
_cell.angle_alpha   90.00
_cell.angle_beta   90.00
_cell.angle_gamma   90.00
#
_symmetry.space_group_name_H-M   'P 1'
#
loop_
_entity.id
_entity.type
_entity.pdbx_description
1 polymer ?
#
loop_
_entity_poly.entity_id
_entity_poly.type
_entity_poly.pdbx_seq_one_letter_code
_entity_poly.pdbx_strand_id
1 'polypeptide(L)'
;MEALRKRFDYLFTSTRGLALTAIAIISLVTAIWGMLSGPMVEWGVRDVVVRLFGMKLVQAEREGRIVMLYHTIAMTVVAIEVYFITGIVKMKRHEQKMINATVTVGYLTSIIFGLIFGYFGHNFIFHGLFLVGQTLVFFAGILLTVALWPWRKEYLLPPDSPKSKTKNGVDLERVAFFVMAVATLISASFGAITGSFWGNGHETFLAEDLIRTPNKTMLQKAIIGHLHIMVTLVAVALTLIVGIWMDFKGILHKIAMPLMIIGTIVITIGANSVVWVSWAHTTIYVGSVFVMLAALMYVIYSWDKLIKDRIAELGIKKPNGWQKFKA
;
A
#
# COMPACT_ATOMS: atom_id res chain seq x y z
N MET A 1 -7.08 -13.60 33.77
CA MET A 1 -7.86 -12.46 33.25
C MET A 1 -6.99 -11.25 32.88
N GLU A 2 -6.08 -10.78 33.75
CA GLU A 2 -5.25 -9.60 33.48
C GLU A 2 -4.34 -9.74 32.24
N ALA A 3 -3.74 -10.92 32.03
CA ALA A 3 -2.92 -11.18 30.84
C ALA A 3 -3.71 -11.09 29.52
N LEU A 4 -4.97 -11.56 29.51
CA LEU A 4 -5.85 -11.46 28.34
C LEU A 4 -6.23 -10.01 28.07
N ARG A 5 -6.54 -9.24 29.13
CA ARG A 5 -6.80 -7.80 29.02
C ARG A 5 -5.61 -7.05 28.43
N LYS A 6 -4.39 -7.29 28.92
CA LYS A 6 -3.17 -6.65 28.37
C LYS A 6 -2.96 -6.97 26.89
N ARG A 7 -3.23 -8.20 26.46
CA ARG A 7 -3.14 -8.60 25.05
C ARG A 7 -4.22 -7.92 24.21
N PHE A 8 -5.45 -7.85 24.71
CA PHE A 8 -6.55 -7.16 24.05
C PHE A 8 -6.24 -5.66 23.90
N ASP A 9 -5.83 -5.02 24.99
CA ASP A 9 -5.43 -3.61 24.99
C ASP A 9 -4.28 -3.38 23.98
N TYR A 10 -3.26 -4.24 23.95
CA TYR A 10 -2.19 -4.15 22.97
C TYR A 10 -2.70 -4.25 21.52
N LEU A 11 -3.49 -5.27 21.20
CA LEU A 11 -3.97 -5.56 19.84
C LEU A 11 -4.85 -4.44 19.28
N PHE A 12 -5.68 -3.82 20.13
CA PHE A 12 -6.69 -2.86 19.68
C PHE A 12 -6.37 -1.39 19.99
N THR A 13 -5.34 -1.10 20.80
CA THR A 13 -5.01 0.30 21.18
C THR A 13 -3.60 0.74 20.83
N SER A 14 -2.71 -0.20 20.50
CA SER A 14 -1.35 0.13 20.06
C SER A 14 -1.20 0.05 18.54
N THR A 15 -0.40 0.95 17.95
CA THR A 15 -0.17 0.96 16.50
C THR A 15 0.43 -0.36 15.98
N ARG A 16 1.30 -0.99 16.77
CA ARG A 16 1.89 -2.31 16.44
C ARG A 16 0.84 -3.42 16.51
N GLY A 17 -0.04 -3.39 17.52
CA GLY A 17 -1.13 -4.34 17.66
C GLY A 17 -2.17 -4.22 16.56
N LEU A 18 -2.50 -2.99 16.14
CA LEU A 18 -3.39 -2.74 15.00
C LEU A 18 -2.81 -3.29 13.70
N ALA A 19 -1.52 -3.05 13.45
CA ALA A 19 -0.81 -3.63 12.30
C ALA A 19 -0.80 -5.16 12.35
N LEU A 20 -0.48 -5.76 13.51
CA LEU A 20 -0.48 -7.21 13.69
C LEU A 20 -1.87 -7.82 13.45
N THR A 21 -2.92 -7.17 13.96
CA THR A 21 -4.31 -7.60 13.77
C THR A 21 -4.70 -7.56 12.30
N ALA A 22 -4.38 -6.47 11.61
CA ALA A 22 -4.64 -6.35 10.17
C ALA A 22 -3.87 -7.40 9.35
N ILE A 23 -2.60 -7.67 9.69
CA ILE A 23 -1.79 -8.74 9.08
C ILE A 23 -2.45 -10.12 9.31
N ALA A 24 -2.92 -10.39 10.54
CA ALA A 24 -3.59 -11.65 10.83
C ALA A 24 -4.89 -11.81 10.02
N ILE A 25 -5.68 -10.74 9.89
CA ILE A 25 -6.92 -10.73 9.10
C ILE A 25 -6.62 -11.00 7.62
N ILE A 26 -5.68 -10.28 7.01
CA ILE A 26 -5.34 -10.49 5.59
C ILE A 26 -4.73 -11.88 5.34
N SER A 27 -3.93 -12.41 6.27
CA SER A 27 -3.43 -13.78 6.19
C SER A 27 -4.57 -14.80 6.23
N LEU A 28 -5.56 -14.62 7.11
CA LEU A 28 -6.73 -15.49 7.18
C LEU A 28 -7.55 -15.43 5.90
N VAL A 29 -7.83 -14.23 5.38
CA VAL A 29 -8.57 -14.06 4.12
C VAL A 29 -7.81 -14.69 2.96
N THR A 30 -6.50 -14.48 2.87
CA THR A 30 -5.66 -15.09 1.83
C THR A 30 -5.67 -16.61 1.93
N ALA A 31 -5.58 -17.17 3.14
CA ALA A 31 -5.61 -18.60 3.36
C ALA A 31 -6.96 -19.23 2.98
N ILE A 32 -8.08 -18.59 3.31
CA ILE A 32 -9.42 -19.12 3.00
C ILE A 32 -9.78 -18.92 1.53
N TRP A 33 -9.67 -17.70 1.01
CA TRP A 33 -10.05 -17.38 -0.38
C TRP A 33 -9.04 -17.87 -1.41
N GLY A 34 -7.77 -18.06 -1.03
CA GLY A 34 -6.77 -18.74 -1.87
C GLY A 34 -7.15 -20.18 -2.20
N MET A 35 -7.93 -20.83 -1.33
CA MET A 35 -8.50 -22.17 -1.58
C MET A 35 -9.61 -22.18 -2.64
N LEU A 36 -10.02 -21.01 -3.15
CA LEU A 36 -10.95 -20.87 -4.27
C LEU A 36 -10.24 -20.73 -5.63
N SER A 37 -8.91 -20.73 -5.65
CA SER A 37 -8.10 -20.57 -6.86
C SER A 37 -8.24 -21.75 -7.84
N GLY A 38 -7.86 -21.52 -9.10
CA GLY A 38 -7.89 -22.55 -10.16
C GLY A 38 -7.22 -23.88 -9.77
N PRO A 39 -5.97 -23.88 -9.26
CA PRO A 39 -5.31 -25.11 -8.82
C PRO A 39 -6.08 -25.88 -7.74
N MET A 40 -6.77 -25.15 -6.86
CA MET A 40 -7.56 -25.75 -5.77
C MET A 40 -8.90 -26.32 -6.25
N VAL A 41 -9.39 -25.87 -7.41
CA VAL A 41 -10.53 -26.51 -8.10
C VAL A 41 -10.15 -27.90 -8.56
N GLU A 42 -8.97 -28.06 -9.18
CA GLU A 42 -8.49 -29.34 -9.70
C GLU A 42 -8.33 -30.39 -8.60
N TRP A 43 -8.01 -29.96 -7.38
CA TRP A 43 -7.89 -30.83 -6.21
C TRP A 43 -9.20 -31.05 -5.45
N GLY A 44 -10.34 -30.52 -5.94
CA GLY A 44 -11.65 -30.61 -5.27
C GLY A 44 -11.76 -29.79 -3.97
N VAL A 45 -10.70 -29.08 -3.57
CA VAL A 45 -10.63 -28.28 -2.33
C VAL A 45 -11.65 -27.15 -2.36
N ARG A 46 -11.83 -26.49 -3.52
CA ARG A 46 -12.81 -25.40 -3.65
C ARG A 46 -14.21 -25.86 -3.22
N ASP A 47 -14.66 -27.00 -3.68
CA ASP A 47 -16.03 -27.46 -3.42
C ASP A 47 -16.25 -27.86 -1.97
N VAL A 48 -15.18 -28.28 -1.26
CA VAL A 48 -15.22 -28.49 0.20
C VAL A 48 -15.36 -27.15 0.91
N VAL A 49 -14.52 -26.16 0.58
CA VAL A 49 -14.55 -24.82 1.19
C VAL A 49 -15.88 -24.12 0.96
N VAL A 50 -16.39 -24.15 -0.28
CA VAL A 50 -17.69 -23.54 -0.63
C VAL A 50 -18.82 -24.15 0.20
N ARG A 51 -18.85 -25.47 0.35
CA ARG A 51 -19.87 -26.16 1.17
C ARG A 51 -19.71 -25.89 2.66
N LEU A 52 -18.47 -25.92 3.17
CA LEU A 52 -18.17 -25.70 4.59
C LEU A 52 -18.60 -24.30 5.06
N PHE A 53 -18.33 -23.28 4.25
CA PHE A 53 -18.68 -21.91 4.57
C PHE A 53 -20.06 -21.49 4.05
N GLY A 54 -20.70 -22.26 3.19
CA GLY A 54 -21.99 -21.90 2.59
C GLY A 54 -21.90 -20.75 1.59
N MET A 55 -20.79 -20.66 0.84
CA MET A 55 -20.56 -19.60 -0.13
C MET A 55 -21.49 -19.75 -1.36
N LYS A 56 -21.91 -18.62 -1.93
CA LYS A 56 -22.74 -18.58 -3.14
C LYS A 56 -21.93 -18.07 -4.32
N LEU A 57 -21.46 -18.99 -5.16
CA LEU A 57 -20.60 -18.66 -6.30
C LEU A 57 -21.37 -18.82 -7.62
N VAL A 58 -22.04 -17.77 -8.07
CA VAL A 58 -22.64 -17.72 -9.42
C VAL A 58 -21.57 -17.31 -10.42
N GLN A 59 -21.44 -18.05 -11.53
CA GLN A 59 -20.35 -17.80 -12.49
C GLN A 59 -20.40 -16.41 -13.11
N ALA A 60 -21.59 -15.89 -13.43
CA ALA A 60 -21.79 -14.57 -14.04
C ALA A 60 -21.33 -13.39 -13.18
N GLU A 61 -21.08 -13.61 -11.89
CA GLU A 61 -20.70 -12.56 -10.93
C GLU A 61 -19.21 -12.64 -10.55
N ARG A 62 -18.44 -13.49 -11.24
CA ARG A 62 -17.05 -13.82 -10.88
C ARG A 62 -16.15 -12.58 -10.88
N GLU A 63 -16.28 -11.75 -11.91
CA GLU A 63 -15.48 -10.53 -12.11
C GLU A 63 -15.72 -9.55 -10.96
N GLY A 64 -16.99 -9.29 -10.64
CA GLY A 64 -17.39 -8.45 -9.51
C GLY A 64 -16.83 -8.96 -8.19
N ARG A 65 -16.96 -10.26 -7.89
CA ARG A 65 -16.40 -10.86 -6.67
C ARG A 65 -14.90 -10.65 -6.54
N ILE A 66 -14.16 -10.82 -7.64
CA ILE A 66 -12.72 -10.63 -7.66
C ILE A 66 -12.38 -9.16 -7.35
N VAL A 67 -13.10 -8.20 -7.93
CA VAL A 67 -12.94 -6.77 -7.61
C VAL A 67 -13.19 -6.50 -6.13
N MET A 68 -14.24 -7.07 -5.54
CA MET A 68 -14.55 -6.93 -4.11
C MET A 68 -13.44 -7.48 -3.22
N LEU A 69 -12.92 -8.68 -3.55
CA LEU A 69 -11.84 -9.33 -2.82
C LEU A 69 -10.54 -8.48 -2.90
N TYR A 70 -10.17 -8.03 -4.09
CA TYR A 70 -8.97 -7.22 -4.28
C TYR A 70 -9.03 -5.92 -3.49
N HIS A 71 -10.15 -5.19 -3.55
CA HIS A 71 -10.26 -3.93 -2.82
C HIS A 71 -10.29 -4.14 -1.32
N THR A 72 -10.97 -5.18 -0.85
CA THR A 72 -10.97 -5.58 0.56
C THR A 72 -9.54 -5.84 1.08
N ILE A 73 -8.76 -6.62 0.33
CA ILE A 73 -7.36 -6.91 0.66
C ILE A 73 -6.54 -5.62 0.59
N ALA A 74 -6.68 -4.83 -0.48
CA ALA A 74 -5.96 -3.58 -0.67
C ALA A 74 -6.22 -2.57 0.45
N MET A 75 -7.47 -2.39 0.90
CA MET A 75 -7.78 -1.50 2.03
C MET A 75 -7.07 -1.96 3.31
N THR A 76 -6.94 -3.27 3.52
CA THR A 76 -6.23 -3.83 4.68
C THR A 76 -4.73 -3.60 4.59
N VAL A 77 -4.12 -3.78 3.40
CA VAL A 77 -2.70 -3.47 3.14
C VAL A 77 -2.42 -1.98 3.37
N VAL A 78 -3.25 -1.10 2.80
CA VAL A 78 -3.13 0.35 3.00
C VAL A 78 -3.23 0.70 4.49
N ALA A 79 -4.16 0.08 5.24
CA ALA A 79 -4.25 0.29 6.68
C ALA A 79 -2.96 -0.10 7.42
N ILE A 80 -2.34 -1.22 7.06
CA ILE A 80 -1.06 -1.67 7.64
C ILE A 80 0.04 -0.62 7.40
N GLU A 81 0.16 -0.12 6.17
CA GLU A 81 1.12 0.92 5.83
C GLU A 81 0.86 2.21 6.61
N VAL A 82 -0.41 2.63 6.72
CA VAL A 82 -0.80 3.79 7.52
C VAL A 82 -0.40 3.60 9.00
N TYR A 83 -0.58 2.42 9.58
CA TYR A 83 -0.10 2.15 10.94
C TYR A 83 1.42 2.25 11.03
N PHE A 84 2.16 1.71 10.07
CA PHE A 84 3.61 1.83 10.08
C PHE A 84 4.08 3.28 9.93
N ILE A 85 3.53 4.03 8.98
CA ILE A 85 3.84 5.46 8.77
C ILE A 85 3.55 6.26 10.04
N THR A 86 2.35 6.10 10.62
CA THR A 86 1.99 6.82 11.83
C THR A 86 2.77 6.35 13.06
N GLY A 87 3.35 5.16 13.03
CA GLY A 87 4.20 4.61 14.08
C GLY A 87 5.65 5.08 14.02
N ILE A 88 6.18 5.41 12.84
CA ILE A 88 7.60 5.73 12.63
C ILE A 88 7.85 7.20 12.26
N VAL A 89 6.91 7.86 11.59
CA VAL A 89 7.03 9.27 11.20
C VAL A 89 6.48 10.14 12.32
N LYS A 90 7.30 11.10 12.78
CA LYS A 90 6.90 12.05 13.84
C LYS A 90 5.62 12.81 13.46
N MET A 91 4.59 12.76 14.30
CA MET A 91 3.35 13.52 14.14
C MET A 91 2.71 13.79 15.50
N LYS A 92 1.68 14.65 15.57
CA LYS A 92 1.00 14.92 16.84
C LYS A 92 0.20 13.70 17.27
N ARG A 93 0.14 13.45 18.58
CA ARG A 93 -0.53 12.24 19.12
C ARG A 93 -2.03 12.19 18.78
N HIS A 94 -2.71 13.33 18.70
CA HIS A 94 -4.11 13.37 18.29
C HIS A 94 -4.29 13.03 16.81
N GLU A 95 -3.41 13.53 15.93
CA GLU A 95 -3.41 13.20 14.48
C GLU A 95 -3.24 11.69 14.31
N GLN A 96 -2.23 11.10 14.95
CA GLN A 96 -1.99 9.65 14.92
C GLN A 96 -3.22 8.85 15.38
N LYS A 97 -3.84 9.23 16.50
CA LYS A 97 -5.03 8.53 17.03
C LYS A 97 -6.21 8.62 16.06
N MET A 98 -6.49 9.82 15.52
CA MET A 98 -7.59 10.02 14.59
C MET A 98 -7.38 9.23 13.29
N ILE A 99 -6.19 9.31 12.70
CA ILE A 99 -5.85 8.57 11.47
C ILE A 99 -6.03 7.06 11.71
N ASN A 100 -5.45 6.54 12.79
CA ASN A 100 -5.49 5.11 13.09
C ASN A 100 -6.92 4.63 13.36
N ALA A 101 -7.72 5.39 14.11
CA ALA A 101 -9.12 5.05 14.37
C ALA A 101 -9.94 5.03 13.07
N THR A 102 -9.83 6.09 12.26
CA THR A 102 -10.58 6.21 11.00
C THR A 102 -10.20 5.12 10.02
N VAL A 103 -8.91 4.86 9.81
CA VAL A 103 -8.48 3.80 8.89
C VAL A 103 -8.88 2.42 9.41
N THR A 104 -8.85 2.19 10.73
CA THR A 104 -9.30 0.93 11.36
C THR A 104 -10.75 0.65 11.04
N VAL A 105 -11.63 1.62 11.32
CA VAL A 105 -13.07 1.48 11.03
C VAL A 105 -13.30 1.30 9.53
N GLY A 106 -12.60 2.07 8.70
CA GLY A 106 -12.72 2.02 7.24
C GLY A 106 -12.36 0.65 6.67
N TYR A 107 -11.16 0.15 6.95
CA TYR A 107 -10.72 -1.13 6.37
C TYR A 107 -11.55 -2.31 6.91
N LEU A 108 -11.91 -2.32 8.21
CA LEU A 108 -12.76 -3.36 8.79
C LEU A 108 -14.16 -3.38 8.16
N THR A 109 -14.75 -2.21 7.95
CA THR A 109 -16.04 -2.10 7.26
C THR A 109 -15.93 -2.62 5.82
N SER A 110 -14.87 -2.23 5.10
CA SER A 110 -14.63 -2.70 3.73
C SER A 110 -14.44 -4.22 3.68
N ILE A 111 -13.57 -4.80 4.50
CA ILE A 111 -13.28 -6.25 4.47
C ILE A 111 -14.47 -7.11 4.88
N ILE A 112 -15.20 -6.73 5.93
CA ILE A 112 -16.33 -7.51 6.40
C ILE A 112 -17.45 -7.50 5.37
N PHE A 113 -17.90 -6.31 4.97
CA PHE A 113 -19.07 -6.20 4.10
C PHE A 113 -18.76 -6.50 2.64
N GLY A 114 -17.52 -6.27 2.18
CA GLY A 114 -17.06 -6.64 0.85
C GLY A 114 -17.04 -8.15 0.64
N LEU A 115 -16.54 -8.91 1.63
CA LEU A 115 -16.54 -10.38 1.56
C LEU A 115 -17.95 -10.95 1.69
N ILE A 116 -18.79 -10.41 2.58
CA ILE A 116 -20.18 -10.85 2.72
C ILE A 116 -20.94 -10.64 1.39
N PHE A 117 -20.87 -9.42 0.83
CA PHE A 117 -21.53 -9.10 -0.43
C PHE A 117 -21.04 -10.00 -1.57
N GLY A 118 -19.72 -10.14 -1.71
CA GLY A 118 -19.13 -10.93 -2.79
C GLY A 118 -19.40 -12.43 -2.67
N TYR A 119 -19.39 -13.01 -1.47
CA TYR A 119 -19.31 -14.48 -1.33
C TYR A 119 -20.50 -15.14 -0.63
N PHE A 120 -21.38 -14.37 0.02
CA PHE A 120 -22.49 -14.91 0.82
C PHE A 120 -23.87 -14.36 0.41
N GLY A 121 -23.92 -13.45 -0.56
CA GLY A 121 -25.14 -12.99 -1.21
C GLY A 121 -25.14 -11.49 -1.51
N HIS A 122 -25.71 -11.14 -2.66
CA HIS A 122 -25.77 -9.76 -3.18
C HIS A 122 -26.82 -8.88 -2.50
N ASN A 123 -26.70 -8.69 -1.19
CA ASN A 123 -27.47 -7.66 -0.49
C ASN A 123 -26.79 -6.29 -0.67
N PHE A 124 -27.47 -5.38 -1.37
CA PHE A 124 -26.96 -4.04 -1.68
C PHE A 124 -26.61 -3.20 -0.45
N ILE A 125 -27.18 -3.48 0.72
CA ILE A 125 -26.78 -2.83 1.97
C ILE A 125 -25.31 -3.12 2.30
N PHE A 126 -24.86 -4.37 2.11
CA PHE A 126 -23.47 -4.74 2.35
C PHE A 126 -22.53 -4.11 1.32
N HIS A 127 -22.95 -4.00 0.07
CA HIS A 127 -22.18 -3.23 -0.92
C HIS A 127 -22.07 -1.75 -0.52
N GLY A 128 -23.17 -1.13 -0.09
CA GLY A 128 -23.16 0.25 0.42
C GLY A 128 -22.21 0.44 1.59
N LEU A 129 -22.22 -0.47 2.56
CA LEU A 129 -21.29 -0.43 3.70
C LEU A 129 -19.84 -0.65 3.27
N PHE A 130 -19.58 -1.52 2.29
CA PHE A 130 -18.25 -1.66 1.70
C PHE A 130 -17.72 -0.33 1.13
N LEU A 131 -18.55 0.41 0.38
CA LEU A 131 -18.21 1.73 -0.17
C LEU A 131 -17.98 2.78 0.92
N VAL A 132 -18.79 2.76 1.99
CA VAL A 132 -18.57 3.60 3.18
C VAL A 132 -17.20 3.31 3.80
N GLY A 133 -16.85 2.03 3.95
CA GLY A 133 -15.54 1.60 4.43
C GLY A 133 -14.38 2.17 3.60
N GLN A 134 -14.47 2.07 2.27
CA GLN A 134 -13.47 2.65 1.36
C GLN A 134 -13.38 4.17 1.47
N THR A 135 -14.51 4.85 1.62
CA THR A 135 -14.57 6.31 1.79
C THR A 135 -13.89 6.74 3.09
N LEU A 136 -14.07 5.98 4.19
CA LEU A 136 -13.37 6.23 5.44
C LEU A 136 -11.85 6.02 5.31
N VAL A 137 -11.39 5.00 4.57
CA VAL A 137 -9.96 4.82 4.29
C VAL A 137 -9.40 5.99 3.47
N PHE A 138 -10.13 6.45 2.45
CA PHE A 138 -9.76 7.63 1.67
C PHE A 138 -9.65 8.88 2.56
N PHE A 139 -10.63 9.10 3.44
CA PHE A 139 -10.63 10.21 4.38
C PHE A 139 -9.46 10.12 5.39
N ALA A 140 -9.12 8.92 5.87
CA ALA A 140 -7.92 8.72 6.68
C ALA A 140 -6.64 9.09 5.91
N GLY A 141 -6.59 8.85 4.61
CA GLY A 141 -5.51 9.31 3.72
C GLY A 141 -5.39 10.84 3.64
N ILE A 142 -6.52 11.57 3.65
CA ILE A 142 -6.52 13.04 3.73
C ILE A 142 -5.93 13.48 5.08
N LEU A 143 -6.39 12.90 6.19
CA LEU A 143 -5.88 13.20 7.52
C LEU A 143 -4.36 12.92 7.62
N LEU A 144 -3.91 11.80 7.05
CA LEU A 144 -2.50 11.45 6.98
C LEU A 144 -1.70 12.46 6.18
N THR A 145 -2.18 12.89 5.02
CA THR A 145 -1.53 13.90 4.17
C THR A 145 -1.35 15.22 4.94
N VAL A 146 -2.36 15.65 5.69
CA VAL A 146 -2.29 16.84 6.55
C VAL A 146 -1.24 16.67 7.67
N ALA A 147 -1.20 15.51 8.32
CA ALA A 147 -0.23 15.21 9.37
C ALA A 147 1.22 15.12 8.84
N LEU A 148 1.38 14.67 7.59
CA LEU A 148 2.67 14.56 6.90
C LEU A 148 3.21 15.88 6.36
N TRP A 149 2.46 16.99 6.44
CA TRP A 149 2.85 18.29 5.89
C TRP A 149 4.32 18.66 6.21
N PRO A 150 5.21 18.69 5.21
CA PRO A 150 6.66 18.72 5.46
C PRO A 150 7.19 20.09 5.88
N TRP A 151 6.41 21.15 5.68
CA TRP A 151 6.83 22.53 5.98
C TRP A 151 6.53 22.99 7.42
N ARG A 152 6.10 22.08 8.32
CA ARG A 152 5.93 22.45 9.74
C ARG A 152 7.29 22.62 10.41
N LYS A 153 7.49 23.76 11.09
CA LYS A 153 8.76 24.10 11.77
C LYS A 153 9.23 23.01 12.75
N GLU A 154 8.30 22.39 13.48
CA GLU A 154 8.54 21.32 14.46
C GLU A 154 9.11 20.01 13.88
N TYR A 155 9.11 19.86 12.55
CA TYR A 155 9.62 18.70 11.82
C TYR A 155 10.84 19.01 10.94
N LEU A 156 11.35 20.23 10.96
CA LEU A 156 12.57 20.57 10.24
C LEU A 156 13.78 19.88 10.88
N LEU A 157 14.67 19.37 10.05
CA LEU A 157 15.90 18.72 10.44
C LEU A 157 17.00 19.75 10.74
N PRO A 158 17.86 19.48 11.76
CA PRO A 158 18.93 20.39 12.13
C PRO A 158 20.01 20.47 11.04
N PRO A 159 20.85 21.54 11.03
CA PRO A 159 21.91 21.78 10.04
C PRO A 159 22.86 20.60 9.78
N ASP A 160 23.16 19.81 10.80
CA ASP A 160 24.10 18.69 10.83
C ASP A 160 23.46 17.31 10.55
N SER A 161 22.14 17.26 10.32
CA SER A 161 21.43 15.99 10.11
C SER A 161 22.05 15.15 8.97
N PRO A 162 22.31 13.85 9.21
CA PRO A 162 22.82 12.94 8.18
C PRO A 162 21.76 12.58 7.12
N LYS A 163 20.48 12.90 7.38
CA LYS A 163 19.36 12.65 6.47
C LYS A 163 19.29 13.68 5.35
N SER A 164 18.52 13.34 4.32
CA SER A 164 18.30 14.17 3.15
C SER A 164 17.36 15.34 3.50
N LYS A 165 17.77 16.55 3.15
CA LYS A 165 17.04 17.77 3.49
C LYS A 165 17.33 18.90 2.55
N THR A 166 16.43 19.88 2.51
CA THR A 166 16.67 21.15 1.82
C THR A 166 17.58 22.07 2.64
N LYS A 167 18.01 23.19 2.05
CA LYS A 167 18.81 24.23 2.74
C LYS A 167 18.11 24.76 3.99
N ASN A 168 16.78 24.84 3.98
CA ASN A 168 15.97 25.34 5.08
C ASN A 168 15.61 24.25 6.12
N GLY A 169 16.18 23.05 5.99
CA GLY A 169 15.94 21.94 6.93
C GLY A 169 14.71 21.09 6.63
N VAL A 170 14.01 21.27 5.51
CA VAL A 170 12.84 20.43 5.18
C VAL A 170 13.31 18.99 4.94
N ASP A 171 12.75 18.05 5.69
CA ASP A 171 13.03 16.62 5.61
C ASP A 171 12.50 16.03 4.29
N LEU A 172 13.41 15.61 3.40
CA LEU A 172 13.02 15.06 2.11
C LEU A 172 12.42 13.65 2.21
N GLU A 173 12.71 12.89 3.28
CA GLU A 173 12.05 11.61 3.54
C GLU A 173 10.56 11.84 3.87
N ARG A 174 10.26 12.86 4.69
CA ARG A 174 8.87 13.30 4.94
C ARG A 174 8.19 13.82 3.69
N VAL A 175 8.90 14.58 2.84
CA VAL A 175 8.36 15.03 1.55
C VAL A 175 8.00 13.83 0.67
N ALA A 176 8.84 12.79 0.64
CA ALA A 176 8.54 11.57 -0.12
C ALA A 176 7.25 10.88 0.37
N PHE A 177 7.07 10.74 1.69
CA PHE A 177 5.81 10.23 2.26
C PHE A 177 4.61 11.11 1.91
N PHE A 178 4.75 12.43 2.01
CA PHE A 178 3.70 13.38 1.68
C PHE A 178 3.30 13.28 0.20
N VAL A 179 4.27 13.23 -0.71
CA VAL A 179 4.04 13.10 -2.15
C VAL A 179 3.39 11.76 -2.48
N MET A 180 3.85 10.66 -1.88
CA MET A 180 3.22 9.34 -2.03
C MET A 180 1.76 9.35 -1.56
N ALA A 181 1.46 9.95 -0.41
CA ALA A 181 0.10 10.04 0.11
C ALA A 181 -0.81 10.86 -0.81
N VAL A 182 -0.33 12.01 -1.31
CA VAL A 182 -1.07 12.84 -2.29
C VAL A 182 -1.31 12.07 -3.60
N ALA A 183 -0.27 11.42 -4.14
CA ALA A 183 -0.38 10.63 -5.36
C ALA A 183 -1.40 9.49 -5.20
N THR A 184 -1.44 8.86 -4.03
CA THR A 184 -2.40 7.79 -3.69
C THR A 184 -3.82 8.33 -3.68
N LEU A 185 -4.06 9.48 -3.06
CA LEU A 185 -5.40 10.12 -3.06
C LEU A 185 -5.86 10.51 -4.48
N ILE A 186 -4.96 11.06 -5.30
CA ILE A 186 -5.25 11.42 -6.69
C ILE A 186 -5.63 10.17 -7.48
N SER A 187 -4.84 9.09 -7.37
CA SER A 187 -5.14 7.85 -8.08
C SER A 187 -6.40 7.16 -7.57
N ALA A 188 -6.64 7.14 -6.26
CA ALA A 188 -7.86 6.60 -5.67
C ALA A 188 -9.11 7.35 -6.18
N SER A 189 -9.02 8.67 -6.33
CA SER A 189 -10.07 9.49 -6.93
C SER A 189 -10.33 9.09 -8.39
N PHE A 190 -9.28 8.81 -9.14
CA PHE A 190 -9.38 8.34 -10.54
C PHE A 190 -10.06 6.96 -10.65
N GLY A 191 -9.72 6.05 -9.74
CA GLY A 191 -10.40 4.76 -9.59
C GLY A 191 -11.88 4.93 -9.23
N ALA A 192 -12.20 5.82 -8.29
CA ALA A 192 -13.57 6.12 -7.88
C ALA A 192 -14.42 6.75 -9.01
N ILE A 193 -13.83 7.62 -9.85
CA ILE A 193 -14.50 8.15 -11.04
C ILE A 193 -14.91 7.00 -11.94
N THR A 194 -14.01 6.07 -12.25
CA THR A 194 -14.37 4.90 -13.07
C THR A 194 -15.43 4.02 -12.37
N GLY A 195 -15.27 3.86 -11.05
CA GLY A 195 -16.25 3.35 -10.08
C GLY A 195 -17.69 3.80 -10.34
N SER A 196 -17.86 5.10 -10.54
CA SER A 196 -19.18 5.73 -10.65
C SER A 196 -19.95 5.40 -11.94
N PHE A 197 -19.28 4.87 -12.96
CA PHE A 197 -19.91 4.50 -14.24
C PHE A 197 -20.37 3.04 -14.30
N TRP A 198 -20.13 2.22 -13.27
CA TRP A 198 -20.58 0.83 -13.26
C TRP A 198 -22.10 0.72 -13.38
N GLY A 199 -22.58 -0.05 -14.36
CA GLY A 199 -23.99 -0.14 -14.70
C GLY A 199 -24.55 1.06 -15.48
N ASN A 200 -23.69 2.02 -15.84
CA ASN A 200 -24.02 3.20 -16.66
C ASN A 200 -22.99 3.38 -17.79
N GLY A 201 -22.91 2.38 -18.67
CA GLY A 201 -21.96 2.36 -19.79
C GLY A 201 -20.58 1.79 -19.44
N HIS A 202 -20.41 1.27 -18.22
CA HIS A 202 -19.23 0.51 -17.80
C HIS A 202 -19.64 -0.82 -17.16
N GLU A 203 -19.01 -1.90 -17.61
CA GLU A 203 -19.24 -3.26 -17.13
C GLU A 203 -17.99 -3.79 -16.43
N THR A 204 -18.17 -4.73 -15.49
CA THR A 204 -17.04 -5.46 -14.90
C THR A 204 -16.33 -6.32 -15.95
N PHE A 205 -15.01 -6.35 -15.91
CA PHE A 205 -14.18 -7.15 -16.81
C PHE A 205 -12.96 -7.70 -16.07
N LEU A 206 -12.32 -8.74 -16.62
CA LEU A 206 -11.01 -9.21 -16.15
C LEU A 206 -9.89 -8.47 -16.87
N ALA A 207 -8.84 -8.11 -16.13
CA ALA A 207 -7.69 -7.44 -16.71
C ALA A 207 -6.99 -8.32 -17.78
N GLU A 208 -7.03 -9.64 -17.59
CA GLU A 208 -6.48 -10.64 -18.50
C GLU A 208 -7.14 -10.61 -19.87
N ASP A 209 -8.46 -10.33 -19.93
CA ASP A 209 -9.20 -10.23 -21.19
C ASP A 209 -8.79 -8.99 -22.01
N LEU A 210 -8.38 -7.93 -21.31
CA LEU A 210 -7.92 -6.70 -21.96
C LEU A 210 -6.59 -6.84 -22.67
N ILE A 211 -5.78 -7.85 -22.34
CA ILE A 211 -4.52 -8.13 -23.04
C ILE A 211 -4.79 -8.51 -24.50
N ARG A 212 -5.90 -9.22 -24.74
CA ARG A 212 -6.31 -9.70 -26.08
C ARG A 212 -7.14 -8.68 -26.85
N THR A 213 -7.49 -7.56 -26.22
CA THR A 213 -8.34 -6.53 -26.81
C THR A 213 -7.48 -5.38 -27.35
N PRO A 214 -7.42 -5.17 -28.68
CA PRO A 214 -6.55 -4.14 -29.28
C PRO A 214 -7.03 -2.72 -28.96
N ASN A 215 -8.36 -2.51 -28.93
CA ASN A 215 -8.97 -1.21 -28.65
C ASN A 215 -9.61 -1.21 -27.27
N LYS A 216 -9.11 -0.35 -26.38
CA LYS A 216 -9.61 -0.22 -25.00
C LYS A 216 -10.37 1.09 -24.84
N THR A 217 -11.51 1.04 -24.16
CA THR A 217 -12.28 2.24 -23.82
C THR A 217 -11.51 3.13 -22.84
N MET A 218 -11.92 4.40 -22.73
CA MET A 218 -11.31 5.33 -21.78
C MET A 218 -11.39 4.81 -20.33
N LEU A 219 -12.53 4.24 -19.93
CA LEU A 219 -12.75 3.69 -18.59
C LEU A 219 -11.88 2.44 -18.32
N GLN A 220 -11.72 1.55 -19.30
CA GLN A 220 -10.81 0.41 -19.20
C GLN A 220 -9.35 0.86 -19.03
N LYS A 221 -8.92 1.86 -19.80
CA LYS A 221 -7.58 2.45 -19.65
C LYS A 221 -7.41 3.09 -18.26
N ALA A 222 -8.44 3.76 -17.75
CA ALA A 222 -8.40 4.38 -16.43
C ALA A 222 -8.20 3.36 -15.31
N ILE A 223 -8.90 2.21 -15.36
CA ILE A 223 -8.70 1.10 -14.41
C ILE A 223 -7.29 0.52 -14.52
N ILE A 224 -6.77 0.30 -15.73
CA ILE A 224 -5.40 -0.21 -15.91
C ILE A 224 -4.40 0.76 -15.27
N GLY A 225 -4.54 2.06 -15.52
CA GLY A 225 -3.71 3.10 -14.92
C GLY A 225 -3.78 3.09 -13.40
N HIS A 226 -5.00 3.12 -12.85
CA HIS A 226 -5.27 3.07 -11.41
C HIS A 226 -4.65 1.82 -10.76
N LEU A 227 -4.89 0.63 -11.31
CA LEU A 227 -4.40 -0.62 -10.75
C LEU A 227 -2.86 -0.64 -10.64
N HIS A 228 -2.16 -0.25 -11.72
CA HIS A 228 -0.69 -0.27 -11.72
C HIS A 228 -0.08 0.77 -10.79
N ILE A 229 -0.61 2.00 -10.79
CA ILE A 229 -0.06 3.06 -9.95
C ILE A 229 -0.33 2.82 -8.47
N MET A 230 -1.49 2.28 -8.09
CA MET A 230 -1.78 1.98 -6.69
C MET A 230 -0.81 0.93 -6.13
N VAL A 231 -0.53 -0.15 -6.88
CA VAL A 231 0.48 -1.14 -6.47
C VAL A 231 1.88 -0.52 -6.40
N THR A 232 2.21 0.38 -7.33
CA THR A 232 3.49 1.09 -7.31
C THR A 232 3.62 2.00 -6.09
N LEU A 233 2.56 2.73 -5.73
CA LEU A 233 2.57 3.63 -4.57
C LEU A 233 2.64 2.88 -3.25
N VAL A 234 1.99 1.72 -3.14
CA VAL A 234 2.17 0.75 -2.03
C VAL A 234 3.65 0.32 -1.95
N ALA A 235 4.27 -0.06 -3.06
CA ALA A 235 5.70 -0.42 -3.07
C ALA A 235 6.63 0.75 -2.68
N VAL A 236 6.31 1.98 -3.11
CA VAL A 236 7.02 3.20 -2.69
C VAL A 236 6.87 3.43 -1.19
N ALA A 237 5.64 3.33 -0.66
CA ALA A 237 5.36 3.46 0.77
C ALA A 237 6.14 2.44 1.60
N LEU A 238 6.12 1.17 1.20
CA LEU A 238 6.92 0.11 1.83
C LEU A 238 8.41 0.43 1.79
N THR A 239 8.94 0.86 0.64
CA THR A 239 10.36 1.21 0.52
C THR A 239 10.75 2.33 1.50
N LEU A 240 9.91 3.35 1.64
CA LEU A 240 10.13 4.44 2.61
C LEU A 240 9.99 3.97 4.07
N ILE A 241 9.00 3.14 4.37
CA ILE A 241 8.77 2.57 5.72
C ILE A 241 9.99 1.76 6.16
N VAL A 242 10.44 0.83 5.31
CA VAL A 242 11.59 -0.02 5.62
C VAL A 242 12.88 0.80 5.60
N GLY A 243 12.96 1.84 4.76
CA GLY A 243 14.03 2.85 4.77
C GLY A 243 14.24 3.48 6.16
N ILE A 244 13.18 3.97 6.78
CA ILE A 244 13.24 4.50 8.16
C ILE A 244 13.64 3.40 9.14
N TRP A 245 13.06 2.19 9.03
CA TRP A 245 13.35 1.09 9.95
C TRP A 245 14.81 0.66 9.91
N MET A 246 15.41 0.67 8.71
CA MET A 246 16.84 0.38 8.50
C MET A 246 17.75 1.59 8.78
N ASP A 247 17.21 2.72 9.24
CA ASP A 247 17.95 3.96 9.51
C ASP A 247 18.73 4.46 8.28
N PHE A 248 18.10 4.41 7.10
CA PHE A 248 18.70 4.81 5.84
C PHE A 248 19.12 6.29 5.86
N LYS A 249 20.43 6.55 5.74
CA LYS A 249 21.01 7.90 5.85
C LYS A 249 22.34 8.02 5.09
N GLY A 250 22.88 9.24 5.02
CA GLY A 250 24.15 9.53 4.34
C GLY A 250 24.00 9.85 2.85
N ILE A 251 25.06 9.66 2.07
CA ILE A 251 25.13 10.10 0.67
C ILE A 251 24.08 9.41 -0.21
N LEU A 252 23.94 8.08 -0.08
CA LEU A 252 22.95 7.31 -0.83
C LEU A 252 21.52 7.81 -0.53
N HIS A 253 21.21 8.07 0.73
CA HIS A 253 19.91 8.63 1.12
C HIS A 253 19.69 10.06 0.57
N LYS A 254 20.74 10.90 0.57
CA LYS A 254 20.69 12.27 0.03
C LYS A 254 20.39 12.31 -1.47
N ILE A 255 20.84 11.31 -2.22
CA ILE A 255 20.53 11.15 -3.64
C ILE A 255 19.18 10.45 -3.85
N ALA A 256 18.90 9.41 -3.08
CA ALA A 256 17.69 8.59 -3.23
C ALA A 256 16.40 9.38 -2.97
N MET A 257 16.34 10.25 -1.96
CA MET A 257 15.08 10.94 -1.62
C MET A 257 14.58 11.88 -2.73
N PRO A 258 15.40 12.77 -3.34
CA PRO A 258 14.99 13.52 -4.53
C PRO A 258 14.51 12.64 -5.69
N LEU A 259 15.23 11.55 -5.98
CA LEU A 259 14.86 10.61 -7.04
C LEU A 259 13.52 9.94 -6.75
N MET A 260 13.29 9.52 -5.50
CA MET A 260 12.02 8.93 -5.07
C MET A 260 10.87 9.92 -5.23
N ILE A 261 11.04 11.17 -4.81
CA ILE A 261 10.02 12.23 -4.93
C ILE A 261 9.69 12.49 -6.41
N ILE A 262 10.71 12.78 -7.23
CA ILE A 262 10.52 13.10 -8.65
C ILE A 262 9.94 11.90 -9.38
N GLY A 263 10.49 10.71 -9.16
CA GLY A 263 10.02 9.47 -9.76
C GLY A 263 8.56 9.19 -9.43
N THR A 264 8.15 9.35 -8.17
CA THR A 264 6.76 9.19 -7.73
C THR A 264 5.81 10.17 -8.42
N ILE A 265 6.20 11.43 -8.57
CA ILE A 265 5.40 12.43 -9.29
C ILE A 265 5.26 12.05 -10.76
N VAL A 266 6.38 11.77 -11.43
CA VAL A 266 6.42 11.49 -12.87
C VAL A 266 5.64 10.22 -13.20
N ILE A 267 5.82 9.14 -12.43
CA ILE A 267 5.12 7.88 -12.68
C ILE A 267 3.61 8.02 -12.42
N THR A 268 3.20 8.80 -11.42
CA THR A 268 1.79 9.08 -11.15
C THR A 268 1.14 9.86 -12.29
N ILE A 269 1.82 10.89 -12.81
CA ILE A 269 1.36 11.64 -13.99
C ILE A 269 1.24 10.72 -15.21
N GLY A 270 2.26 9.90 -15.46
CA GLY A 270 2.26 8.93 -16.56
C GLY A 270 1.09 7.95 -16.46
N ALA A 271 0.91 7.31 -15.30
CA ALA A 271 -0.13 6.31 -15.11
C ALA A 271 -1.55 6.88 -15.20
N ASN A 272 -1.79 8.06 -14.61
CA ASN A 272 -3.11 8.69 -14.71
C ASN A 272 -3.38 9.22 -16.13
N SER A 273 -2.34 9.56 -16.89
CA SER A 273 -2.49 10.10 -18.26
C SER A 273 -2.70 9.06 -19.35
N VAL A 274 -2.68 7.76 -19.03
CA VAL A 274 -2.89 6.65 -19.99
C VAL A 274 -4.20 6.74 -20.77
N VAL A 275 -5.18 7.46 -20.24
CA VAL A 275 -6.47 7.70 -20.90
C VAL A 275 -6.36 8.71 -22.04
N TRP A 276 -5.47 9.70 -21.91
CA TRP A 276 -5.42 10.88 -22.79
C TRP A 276 -4.26 10.87 -23.77
N VAL A 277 -3.10 10.33 -23.38
CA VAL A 277 -1.88 10.45 -24.18
C VAL A 277 -1.28 9.10 -24.56
N SER A 278 -0.82 8.98 -25.80
CA SER A 278 -0.17 7.76 -26.32
C SER A 278 1.22 7.53 -25.71
N TRP A 279 1.90 8.60 -25.29
CA TRP A 279 3.25 8.55 -24.69
C TRP A 279 3.25 8.31 -23.18
N ALA A 280 2.09 8.02 -22.57
CA ALA A 280 1.95 7.78 -21.13
C ALA A 280 2.93 6.71 -20.61
N HIS A 281 3.09 5.62 -21.36
CA HIS A 281 4.01 4.53 -20.99
C HIS A 281 5.48 4.98 -20.95
N THR A 282 5.90 5.86 -21.87
CA THR A 282 7.25 6.43 -21.85
C THR A 282 7.47 7.24 -20.57
N THR A 283 6.49 8.03 -20.15
CA THR A 283 6.55 8.78 -18.89
C THR A 283 6.59 7.87 -17.67
N ILE A 284 5.79 6.81 -17.67
CA ILE A 284 5.84 5.78 -16.63
C ILE A 284 7.26 5.21 -16.52
N TYR A 285 7.88 4.83 -17.65
CA TYR A 285 9.25 4.30 -17.64
C TYR A 285 10.27 5.30 -17.09
N VAL A 286 10.19 6.57 -17.47
CA VAL A 286 11.07 7.62 -16.93
C VAL A 286 10.91 7.74 -15.41
N GLY A 287 9.67 7.77 -14.91
CA GLY A 287 9.39 7.80 -13.47
C GLY A 287 9.92 6.56 -12.74
N SER A 288 9.70 5.38 -13.33
CA SER A 288 10.18 4.09 -12.80
C SER A 288 11.70 4.05 -12.69
N VAL A 289 12.46 4.60 -13.65
CA VAL A 289 13.93 4.67 -13.56
C VAL A 289 14.36 5.39 -12.28
N PHE A 290 13.75 6.54 -11.97
CA PHE A 290 14.09 7.29 -10.76
C PHE A 290 13.72 6.54 -9.47
N VAL A 291 12.51 5.97 -9.39
CA VAL A 291 12.07 5.20 -8.22
C VAL A 291 12.94 3.96 -8.01
N MET A 292 13.25 3.23 -9.08
CA MET A 292 14.07 2.01 -9.02
C MET A 292 15.52 2.32 -8.66
N LEU A 293 16.10 3.42 -9.14
CA LEU A 293 17.43 3.87 -8.72
C LEU A 293 17.46 4.25 -7.23
N ALA A 294 16.42 4.93 -6.73
CA ALA A 294 16.30 5.22 -5.31
C ALA A 294 16.18 3.94 -4.46
N ALA A 295 15.39 2.96 -4.92
CA ALA A 295 15.27 1.65 -4.28
C ALA A 295 16.59 0.87 -4.30
N LEU A 296 17.34 0.92 -5.41
CA LEU A 296 18.66 0.28 -5.52
C LEU A 296 19.65 0.88 -4.51
N MET A 297 19.69 2.22 -4.38
CA MET A 297 20.53 2.89 -3.37
C MET A 297 20.19 2.44 -1.95
N TYR A 298 18.90 2.23 -1.67
CA TYR A 298 18.44 1.68 -0.40
C TYR A 298 18.90 0.23 -0.19
N VAL A 299 18.80 -0.63 -1.21
CA VAL A 299 19.28 -2.03 -1.15
C VAL A 299 20.78 -2.08 -0.88
N ILE A 300 21.58 -1.29 -1.61
CA ILE A 300 23.04 -1.20 -1.42
C ILE A 300 23.36 -0.80 0.02
N TYR A 301 22.69 0.23 0.54
CA TYR A 301 22.87 0.67 1.92
C TYR A 301 22.52 -0.43 2.93
N SER A 302 21.38 -1.09 2.72
CA SER A 302 20.86 -2.09 3.65
C SER A 302 21.74 -3.34 3.71
N TRP A 303 22.25 -3.81 2.57
CA TRP A 303 23.20 -4.92 2.53
C TRP A 303 24.51 -4.57 3.23
N ASP A 304 25.08 -3.41 2.95
CA ASP A 304 26.31 -2.96 3.64
C ASP A 304 26.10 -2.87 5.16
N LYS A 305 24.94 -2.36 5.60
CA LYS A 305 24.57 -2.32 7.02
C LYS A 305 24.48 -3.71 7.62
N LEU A 306 23.73 -4.64 7.01
CA LEU A 306 23.55 -6.00 7.53
C LEU A 306 24.89 -6.75 7.64
N ILE A 307 25.76 -6.61 6.63
CA ILE A 307 27.10 -7.18 6.63
C ILE A 307 27.92 -6.61 7.80
N LYS A 308 27.89 -5.29 8.01
CA LYS A 308 28.62 -4.62 9.11
C LYS A 308 28.11 -5.04 10.48
N ASP A 309 26.79 -5.08 10.66
CA ASP A 309 26.15 -5.49 11.91
C ASP A 309 26.55 -6.94 12.25
N ARG A 310 26.50 -7.85 11.26
CA ARG A 310 26.90 -9.24 11.44
C ARG A 310 28.39 -9.41 11.74
N ILE A 311 29.27 -8.65 11.09
CA ILE A 311 30.71 -8.66 11.36
C ILE A 311 31.00 -8.16 12.78
N ALA A 312 30.26 -7.14 13.24
CA ALA A 312 30.36 -6.63 14.60
C ALA A 312 29.88 -7.68 15.62
N GLU A 313 28.77 -8.37 15.37
CA GLU A 313 28.28 -9.50 16.19
C GLU A 313 29.33 -10.62 16.30
N LEU A 314 30.06 -10.89 15.22
CA LEU A 314 31.13 -11.90 15.18
C LEU A 314 32.46 -11.40 15.79
N GLY A 315 32.54 -10.13 16.23
CA GLY A 315 33.75 -9.56 16.84
C GLY A 315 34.93 -9.37 15.87
N ILE A 316 34.69 -9.36 14.55
CA ILE A 316 35.75 -9.31 13.52
C ILE A 316 36.16 -7.85 13.26
N LYS A 317 37.35 -7.43 13.72
CA LYS A 317 37.81 -6.03 13.59
C LYS A 317 38.24 -5.62 12.17
N LYS A 318 38.74 -6.56 11.36
CA LYS A 318 39.20 -6.32 9.98
C LYS A 318 38.76 -7.48 9.07
N PRO A 319 37.50 -7.48 8.62
CA PRO A 319 36.97 -8.57 7.81
C PRO A 319 37.60 -8.57 6.41
N ASN A 320 38.05 -9.73 5.95
CA ASN A 320 38.47 -9.93 4.56
C ASN A 320 37.24 -10.10 3.62
N GLY A 321 37.47 -10.16 2.31
CA GLY A 321 36.38 -10.26 1.33
C GLY A 321 35.48 -11.49 1.52
N TRP A 322 36.06 -12.64 1.90
CA TRP A 322 35.30 -13.86 2.15
C TRP A 322 34.43 -13.77 3.41
N GLN A 323 34.94 -13.15 4.47
CA GLN A 323 34.19 -12.92 5.71
C GLN A 323 33.02 -11.95 5.49
N LYS A 324 33.19 -10.93 4.63
CA LYS A 324 32.09 -10.04 4.22
C LYS A 324 31.05 -10.74 3.36
N PHE A 325 31.47 -11.68 2.49
CA PHE A 325 30.54 -12.44 1.65
C PHE A 325 29.74 -13.48 2.46
N LYS A 326 30.33 -14.05 3.51
CA LYS A 326 29.66 -15.01 4.41
C LYS A 326 28.70 -14.34 5.40
N ALA A 327 28.94 -13.08 5.73
CA ALA A 327 28.13 -12.28 6.65
C ALA A 327 26.85 -11.79 5.97
#